data_AF-A0A840AUA3-F1
#
_entry.id   AF-A0A840AUA3-F1
#
_cell.length_a   1.000
_cell.length_b   1.000
_cell.length_c   1.000
_cell.angle_alpha   90.00
_cell.angle_beta   90.00
_cell.angle_gamma   90.00
#
_symmetry.space_group_name_H-M   'P 1'
#
loop_
_entity.id
_entity.type
_entity.pdbx_description
1 polymer ?
#
loop_
_entity_poly.entity_id
_entity_poly.type
_entity_poly.pdbx_seq_one_letter_code
_entity_poly.pdbx_strand_id
1 'polypeptide(L)'
;MAEVTIYTRQGCGYCTAAKRLLETKGVAYVEHDATGDPALRSEMIGRANGRSTFPQIFIGSTHVGGCDDLHALEREGRLDPLLAA
;
A
#
# COMPACT_ATOMS: atom_id res chain seq x y z
N MET A 1 -12.10 -8.15 7.57
CA MET A 1 -11.84 -6.82 6.99
C MET A 1 -10.43 -6.47 7.41
N ALA A 2 -9.51 -6.70 6.49
CA ALA A 2 -8.10 -6.64 6.78
C ALA A 2 -7.67 -5.18 6.94
N GLU A 3 -6.75 -4.93 7.86
CA GLU A 3 -6.16 -3.61 8.03
C GLU A 3 -5.27 -3.30 6.82
N VAL A 4 -5.62 -2.28 6.05
CA VAL A 4 -4.82 -1.85 4.90
C VAL A 4 -3.88 -0.75 5.36
N THR A 5 -2.58 -0.94 5.19
CA THR A 5 -1.56 0.08 5.47
C THR A 5 -0.87 0.46 4.16
N ILE A 6 -0.76 1.75 3.88
CA ILE A 6 -0.06 2.28 2.71
C ILE A 6 1.00 3.28 3.14
N TYR A 7 2.25 3.02 2.76
CA TYR A 7 3.34 3.97 2.90
C TYR A 7 3.43 4.82 1.64
N THR A 8 3.34 6.13 1.83
CA THR A 8 3.33 7.11 0.75
C THR A 8 4.45 8.13 0.93
N ARG A 9 4.64 8.95 -0.10
CA ARG A 9 5.48 10.15 -0.04
C ARG A 9 4.85 11.27 -0.85
N GLN A 10 5.16 12.50 -0.50
CA GLN A 10 4.74 13.68 -1.23
C GLN A 10 5.37 13.72 -2.62
N GLY A 11 4.59 14.19 -3.59
CA GLY A 11 4.99 14.23 -5.00
C GLY A 11 4.99 12.87 -5.71
N CYS A 12 4.37 11.83 -5.15
CA CYS A 12 4.29 10.52 -5.81
C CYS A 12 2.93 10.28 -6.46
N GLY A 13 2.87 10.32 -7.80
CA GLY A 13 1.65 10.03 -8.56
C GLY A 13 1.13 8.60 -8.36
N TYR A 14 2.03 7.63 -8.17
CA TYR A 14 1.66 6.23 -7.90
C TYR A 14 0.97 6.04 -6.54
N CYS A 15 1.34 6.81 -5.53
CA CYS A 15 0.67 6.78 -4.23
C CYS A 15 -0.80 7.22 -4.38
N THR A 16 -1.04 8.30 -5.12
CA THR A 16 -2.40 8.78 -5.41
C THR A 16 -3.23 7.74 -6.17
N ALA A 17 -2.64 7.08 -7.17
CA ALA A 17 -3.33 6.03 -7.92
C ALA A 17 -3.72 4.83 -7.04
N ALA A 18 -2.80 4.36 -6.18
CA ALA A 18 -3.09 3.28 -5.23
C ALA A 18 -4.20 3.65 -4.24
N LYS A 19 -4.16 4.86 -3.66
CA LYS A 19 -5.20 5.35 -2.75
C LYS A 19 -6.56 5.41 -3.43
N ARG A 20 -6.64 5.96 -4.64
CA ARG A 20 -7.88 6.01 -5.42
C ARG A 20 -8.51 4.64 -5.64
N LEU A 21 -7.70 3.61 -5.88
CA LEU A 21 -8.20 2.25 -6.03
C LEU A 21 -8.84 1.75 -4.73
N LEU A 22 -8.17 1.93 -3.59
CA LEU A 22 -8.70 1.55 -2.27
C LEU A 22 -9.98 2.34 -1.92
N GLU A 23 -10.03 3.63 -2.24
CA GLU A 23 -11.22 4.48 -2.08
C GLU A 23 -12.38 4.02 -2.98
N THR A 24 -12.08 3.65 -4.23
CA THR A 24 -13.08 3.10 -5.16
C THR A 24 -13.68 1.80 -4.63
N LYS A 25 -12.87 1.00 -3.93
CA LYS A 25 -13.31 -0.22 -3.23
C LYS A 25 -14.07 0.06 -1.94
N GLY A 26 -14.06 1.29 -1.45
CA GLY A 26 -14.70 1.66 -0.18
C GLY A 26 -14.01 1.06 1.04
N VAL A 27 -12.72 0.75 0.94
CA VAL A 27 -11.96 0.16 2.05
C VAL A 27 -11.18 1.22 2.82
N ALA A 28 -11.28 1.18 4.15
CA ALA A 28 -10.49 2.03 5.03
C ALA A 28 -9.02 1.60 5.01
N TYR A 29 -8.12 2.57 4.91
CA TYR A 29 -6.68 2.35 4.92
C TYR A 29 -5.98 3.37 5.82
N VAL A 30 -4.84 2.96 6.36
CA VAL A 30 -3.93 3.80 7.15
C VAL A 30 -2.81 4.27 6.24
N GLU A 31 -2.75 5.58 6.00
CA GLU A 31 -1.67 6.22 5.26
C GLU A 31 -0.53 6.63 6.20
N HIS A 32 0.68 6.13 5.93
CA HIS A 32 1.91 6.61 6.55
C HIS A 32 2.72 7.42 5.53
N ASP A 33 2.74 8.74 5.71
CA ASP A 33 3.56 9.62 4.90
C ASP A 33 5.02 9.58 5.41
N ALA A 34 5.90 8.94 4.65
CA ALA A 34 7.32 8.86 4.96
C ALA A 34 8.13 10.05 4.39
N THR A 35 7.48 11.15 4.02
CA THR A 35 8.15 12.34 3.49
C THR A 35 8.95 13.03 4.57
N GLY A 36 10.27 12.90 4.49
CA GLY A 36 11.18 13.50 5.46
C GLY A 36 11.22 12.76 6.80
N ASP A 37 10.53 11.63 6.94
CA ASP A 37 10.59 10.77 8.11
C ASP A 37 11.47 9.52 7.82
N PRO A 38 12.75 9.53 8.23
CA PRO A 38 13.65 8.40 8.03
C PRO A 38 13.28 7.18 8.89
N ALA A 39 12.53 7.34 9.98
CA ALA A 39 12.08 6.24 10.82
C ALA A 39 10.96 5.47 10.10
N LEU A 40 9.94 6.17 9.58
CA LEU A 40 8.88 5.55 8.77
C LEU A 40 9.44 4.88 7.51
N ARG A 41 10.42 5.51 6.86
CA ARG A 41 11.10 4.89 5.71
C ARG A 41 11.84 3.60 6.10
N SER A 42 12.55 3.61 7.22
CA SER A 42 13.27 2.42 7.71
C SER A 42 12.29 1.30 8.08
N GLU A 43 11.19 1.63 8.75
CA GLU A 43 10.12 0.69 9.07
C GLU A 43 9.50 0.08 7.81
N MET A 44 9.13 0.92 6.84
CA MET A 44 8.61 0.48 5.55
C MET A 44 9.57 -0.49 4.85
N ILE A 45 10.86 -0.15 4.77
CA ILE A 45 11.88 -1.00 4.14
C ILE A 45 11.98 -2.34 4.87
N GLY A 46 11.95 -2.33 6.20
CA GLY A 46 11.96 -3.55 7.02
C GLY A 46 10.75 -4.43 6.73
N ARG A 47 9.54 -3.85 6.69
CA ARG A 47 8.30 -4.57 6.38
C ARG A 47 8.25 -5.05 4.93
N ALA A 48 8.82 -4.29 4.00
CA ALA A 48 8.81 -4.57 2.55
C ALA A 48 9.96 -5.48 2.10
N ASN A 49 10.57 -6.25 3.02
CA ASN A 49 11.70 -7.15 2.75
C ASN A 49 12.86 -6.49 2.00
N GLY A 50 13.19 -5.24 2.33
CA GLY A 50 14.27 -4.47 1.70
C GLY A 50 13.84 -3.61 0.50
N ARG A 51 12.58 -3.65 0.07
CA ARG A 51 12.09 -2.73 -0.97
C ARG A 51 11.95 -1.31 -0.42
N SER A 52 12.52 -0.34 -1.13
CA SER A 52 12.49 1.07 -0.76
C SER A 52 11.69 1.95 -1.73
N THR A 53 10.91 1.35 -2.62
CA THR A 53 10.08 2.07 -3.60
C THR A 53 8.78 2.52 -2.96
N PHE A 54 8.17 3.59 -3.46
CA PHE A 54 6.87 4.08 -3.00
C PHE A 54 5.84 4.01 -4.14
N PRO A 55 4.58 3.66 -3.87
CA PRO A 55 4.02 3.28 -2.56
C PRO A 55 4.45 1.85 -2.13
N GLN A 56 4.37 1.55 -0.83
CA GLN A 56 4.35 0.17 -0.32
C GLN A 56 3.01 -0.09 0.36
N ILE A 57 2.30 -1.11 -0.09
CA ILE A 57 0.96 -1.45 0.39
C ILE A 57 1.02 -2.79 1.13
N PHE A 58 0.35 -2.84 2.26
CA PHE A 58 0.21 -4.00 3.12
C PHE A 58 -1.27 -4.20 3.42
N ILE A 59 -1.72 -5.44 3.36
CA ILE A 59 -3.10 -5.82 3.69
C ILE A 59 -2.99 -6.89 4.78
N GLY A 60 -3.29 -6.51 6.02
CA GLY A 60 -3.03 -7.30 7.22
C GLY A 60 -1.54 -7.63 7.35
N SER A 61 -1.22 -8.92 7.38
CA SER A 61 0.15 -9.43 7.38
C SER A 61 0.77 -9.58 5.98
N THR A 62 -0.01 -9.36 4.92
CA THR A 62 0.43 -9.61 3.54
C THR A 62 1.04 -8.34 2.95
N HIS A 63 2.29 -8.45 2.49
CA HIS A 63 2.92 -7.40 1.68
C HIS A 63 2.43 -7.52 0.23
N VAL A 64 1.67 -6.52 -0.23
CA VAL A 64 1.19 -6.45 -1.62
C VAL A 64 2.31 -5.97 -2.53
N GLY A 65 3.06 -4.96 -2.10
CA GLY A 65 4.09 -4.33 -2.93
C GLY A 65 3.68 -2.93 -3.36
N GLY A 66 3.93 -2.61 -4.62
CA GLY A 66 3.72 -1.28 -5.19
C GLY A 66 2.32 -1.03 -5.74
N CYS A 67 2.17 0.13 -6.39
CA CYS A 67 0.93 0.48 -7.09
C CYS A 67 0.59 -0.52 -8.21
N ASP A 68 1.60 -0.98 -8.95
CA ASP A 68 1.44 -1.96 -10.03
C ASP A 68 0.97 -3.31 -9.49
N ASP A 69 1.57 -3.78 -8.39
CA ASP A 69 1.18 -5.03 -7.73
C ASP A 69 -0.28 -4.97 -7.24
N LEU A 70 -0.69 -3.84 -6.66
CA LEU A 70 -2.08 -3.63 -6.23
C LEU A 70 -3.06 -3.68 -7.42
N HIS A 71 -2.74 -3.01 -8.53
CA HIS A 71 -3.58 -3.04 -9.72
C HIS A 71 -3.55 -4.40 -10.43
N ALA A 72 -2.45 -5.15 -10.34
CA ALA A 72 -2.38 -6.51 -10.83
C ALA A 72 -3.34 -7.42 -10.05
N LEU A 73 -3.31 -7.37 -8.71
CA LEU A 73 -4.23 -8.11 -7.85
C LEU A 73 -5.69 -7.77 -8.13
N GLU A 74 -5.99 -6.50 -8.37
CA GLU A 74 -7.33 -6.06 -8.75
C GLU A 74 -7.77 -6.66 -10.09
N ARG A 75 -6.92 -6.58 -11.12
CA ARG A 75 -7.21 -7.17 -12.43
C ARG A 75 -7.36 -8.69 -12.37
N GLU A 76 -6.67 -9.34 -11.42
CA GLU A 76 -6.79 -10.77 -11.14
C GLU A 76 -8.03 -11.12 -10.29
N GLY A 77 -8.77 -10.14 -9.76
CA GLY A 77 -9.90 -10.37 -8.85
C GLY A 77 -9.50 -10.92 -7.48
N ARG A 78 -8.21 -10.79 -7.11
CA ARG A 78 -7.63 -11.30 -5.87
C ARG A 78 -7.51 -10.24 -4.77
N LEU A 79 -7.73 -8.99 -5.13
CA LEU A 79 -7.69 -7.88 -4.17
C LEU A 79 -8.89 -7.94 -3.21
N ASP A 80 -10.10 -8.13 -3.72
CA ASP A 80 -11.32 -8.20 -2.88
C ASP A 80 -11.26 -9.28 -1.78
N PRO A 81 -10.86 -10.55 -2.05
CA PRO A 81 -10.74 -11.55 -0.99
C PRO A 81 -9.62 -11.21 0.02
N LEU A 82 -8.55 -10.54 -0.40
CA LEU A 82 -7.50 -10.06 0.51
C LEU A 82 -8.01 -8.97 1.45
N LEU A 83 -8.85 -8.06 0.95
CA LEU A 83 -9.45 -6.98 1.74
C LEU A 83 -10.56 -7.51 2.67
N ALA A 84 -11.25 -8.58 2.26
CA ALA A 84 -12.32 -9.21 3.02
C ALA A 84 -11.83 -10.13 4.16
N ALA A 85 -10.61 -10.69 4.04
CA ALA A 85 -9.96 -11.50 5.07
C ALA A 85 -9.89 -10.80 6.43
#